data_AF-A0A4Q3BXZ0-F1
#
_entry.id   AF-A0A4Q3BXZ0-F1
#
_cell.length_a   1.000
_cell.length_b   1.000
_cell.length_c   1.000
_cell.angle_alpha   90.00
_cell.angle_beta   90.00
_cell.angle_gamma   90.00
#
_symmetry.space_group_name_H-M   'P 1'
#
loop_
_entity.id
_entity.type
_entity.pdbx_description
1 polymer ?
#
loop_
_entity_poly.entity_id
_entity_poly.type
_entity_poly.pdbx_seq_one_letter_code
_entity_poly.pdbx_strand_id
1 'polypeptide(L)'
;MPVNRNALVRYRTIDNCLRNRYKKWTLDDLIDACSDALYEFEGIDKGVSRRSIQADLEMMRSNKLGYEAPIIVVDKKYYTYADKNYSITNSPITQQDMQVLSEASGLLKQLKG
;
A
#
# COMPACT_ATOMS: atom_id res chain seq x y z
N MET A 1 14.76 -7.19 -1.22
CA MET A 1 15.05 -5.89 -0.58
C MET A 1 14.05 -5.68 0.53
N PRO A 2 14.45 -5.16 1.70
CA PRO A 2 13.50 -4.76 2.73
C PRO A 2 12.55 -3.70 2.16
N VAL A 3 11.25 -3.82 2.44
CA VAL A 3 10.29 -2.78 2.11
C VAL A 3 10.49 -1.65 3.11
N ASN A 4 10.83 -0.44 2.66
CA ASN A 4 10.98 0.68 3.56
C ASN A 4 9.60 1.18 4.03
N ARG A 5 9.56 1.85 5.18
CA ARG A 5 8.32 2.37 5.80
C ARG A 5 7.50 3.24 4.83
N ASN A 6 8.16 4.10 4.07
CA ASN A 6 7.50 4.96 3.09
C ASN A 6 6.78 4.16 2.00
N ALA A 7 7.35 3.04 1.54
CA ALA A 7 6.70 2.17 0.58
C ALA A 7 5.45 1.51 1.16
N LEU A 8 5.47 1.09 2.44
CA LEU A 8 4.28 0.55 3.10
C LEU A 8 3.15 1.57 3.19
N VAL A 9 3.47 2.83 3.52
CA VAL A 9 2.48 3.92 3.51
C VAL A 9 1.86 4.06 2.12
N ARG A 10 2.69 4.12 1.06
CA ARG A 10 2.21 4.23 -0.32
C ARG A 10 1.38 3.03 -0.76
N TYR A 11 1.76 1.80 -0.42
CA TYR A 11 0.98 0.61 -0.77
C TYR A 11 -0.41 0.63 -0.12
N ARG A 12 -0.49 1.00 1.16
CA ARG A 12 -1.78 1.15 1.85
C ARG A 12 -2.62 2.27 1.24
N THR A 13 -2.01 3.37 0.87
CA THR A 13 -2.71 4.47 0.20
C THR A 13 -3.23 4.06 -1.17
N ILE A 14 -2.40 3.42 -2.01
CA ILE A 14 -2.81 2.89 -3.31
C ILE A 14 -3.95 1.88 -3.13
N ASP A 15 -3.86 0.98 -2.15
CA ASP A 15 -4.93 0.01 -1.87
C ASP A 15 -6.27 0.69 -1.57
N ASN A 16 -6.27 1.70 -0.69
CA ASN A 16 -7.45 2.49 -0.38
C ASN A 16 -8.00 3.21 -1.62
N CYS A 17 -7.13 3.80 -2.45
CA CYS A 17 -7.51 4.43 -3.70
C CYS A 17 -8.20 3.42 -4.63
N LEU A 18 -7.55 2.31 -4.95
CA LEU A 18 -8.05 1.35 -5.95
C LEU A 18 -9.32 0.60 -5.49
N ARG A 19 -9.56 0.50 -4.17
CA ARG A 19 -10.83 0.05 -3.59
C ARG A 19 -11.96 1.08 -3.73
N ASN A 20 -11.65 2.37 -3.69
CA ASN A 20 -12.64 3.42 -3.86
C ASN A 20 -13.04 3.57 -5.34
N ARG A 21 -14.13 2.91 -5.72
CA ARG A 21 -14.68 2.94 -7.08
C ARG A 21 -15.63 4.11 -7.38
N TYR A 22 -15.92 4.96 -6.39
CA TYR A 22 -16.67 6.21 -6.61
C TYR A 22 -15.83 7.28 -7.31
N LYS A 23 -14.51 7.15 -7.27
CA LYS A 23 -13.54 7.99 -8.01
C LYS A 23 -12.79 7.13 -9.02
N LYS A 24 -12.53 7.68 -10.21
CA LYS A 24 -11.57 7.09 -11.16
C LYS A 24 -10.17 7.63 -10.85
N TRP A 25 -9.18 6.75 -10.73
CA TRP A 25 -7.83 7.11 -10.30
C TRP A 25 -6.86 7.14 -11.47
N THR A 26 -6.36 8.32 -11.83
CA THR A 26 -5.22 8.43 -12.74
C THR A 26 -3.91 8.17 -12.00
N LEU A 27 -2.81 8.04 -12.75
CA LEU A 27 -1.50 7.94 -12.14
C LEU A 27 -1.16 9.19 -11.30
N ASP A 28 -1.56 10.37 -11.77
CA ASP A 28 -1.31 11.63 -11.06
C ASP A 28 -2.14 11.72 -9.78
N ASP A 29 -3.40 11.25 -9.79
CA ASP A 29 -4.20 11.14 -8.56
C ASP A 29 -3.54 10.24 -7.50
N LEU A 30 -2.91 9.15 -7.92
CA LEU A 30 -2.21 8.24 -7.01
C LEU A 30 -0.92 8.88 -6.46
N ILE A 31 -0.22 9.69 -7.27
CA ILE A 31 0.94 10.46 -6.84
C ILE A 31 0.53 11.46 -5.76
N ASP A 32 -0.53 12.22 -6.00
CA ASP A 32 -1.02 13.24 -5.06
C ASP A 32 -1.44 12.58 -3.74
N ALA A 33 -2.29 11.55 -3.81
CA ALA A 33 -2.74 10.83 -2.61
C ALA A 33 -1.58 10.22 -1.79
N CYS A 34 -0.56 9.67 -2.46
CA CYS A 34 0.61 9.14 -1.78
C CYS A 34 1.53 10.24 -1.22
N SER A 35 1.60 11.39 -1.88
CA SER A 35 2.37 12.54 -1.40
C SER A 35 1.73 13.12 -0.14
N ASP A 36 0.41 13.30 -0.15
CA ASP A 36 -0.37 13.75 1.02
C ASP A 36 -0.19 12.78 2.19
N ALA A 37 -0.34 11.47 1.95
CA ALA A 37 -0.14 10.48 3.01
C ALA A 37 1.28 10.51 3.60
N LEU A 38 2.33 10.62 2.76
CA LEU A 38 3.69 10.71 3.28
C LEU A 38 3.95 12.00 4.06
N TYR A 39 3.32 13.11 3.65
CA TYR A 39 3.38 14.35 4.41
C TYR A 39 2.71 14.18 5.78
N GLU A 40 1.51 13.60 5.83
CA GLU A 40 0.78 13.38 7.08
C GLU A 40 1.49 12.41 8.05
N PHE A 41 2.04 11.31 7.55
CA PHE A 41 2.66 10.27 8.39
C PHE A 41 4.11 10.54 8.75
N GLU A 42 4.88 11.17 7.86
CA GLU A 42 6.35 11.29 7.98
C GLU A 42 6.86 12.74 7.83
N GLY A 43 5.99 13.72 7.58
CA GLY A 43 6.38 15.12 7.37
C GLY A 43 7.16 15.37 6.08
N ILE A 44 7.09 14.45 5.10
CA ILE A 44 7.85 14.55 3.85
C ILE A 44 7.12 15.45 2.86
N ASP A 45 7.66 16.65 2.59
CA ASP A 45 7.04 17.61 1.65
C ASP A 45 7.42 17.39 0.17
N LYS A 46 8.52 16.66 -0.08
CA LYS A 46 9.11 16.50 -1.42
C LYS A 46 8.18 15.74 -2.40
N GLY A 47 7.11 15.17 -1.87
CA GLY A 47 6.14 14.35 -2.61
C GLY A 47 6.74 13.06 -3.14
N VAL A 48 5.97 12.40 -4.01
CA VAL A 48 6.35 11.12 -4.61
C VAL A 48 6.53 11.28 -6.12
N SER A 49 7.62 10.72 -6.65
CA SER A 49 7.83 10.73 -8.09
C SER A 49 6.88 9.78 -8.83
N ARG A 50 6.52 10.11 -10.07
CA ARG A 50 5.79 9.20 -10.97
C ARG A 50 6.43 7.81 -11.06
N ARG A 51 7.77 7.76 -11.17
CA ARG A 51 8.54 6.51 -11.24
C ARG A 51 8.33 5.65 -9.99
N SER A 52 8.25 6.27 -8.81
CA SER A 52 8.03 5.56 -7.56
C SER A 52 6.64 4.89 -7.56
N ILE A 53 5.59 5.61 -7.92
CA ILE A 53 4.23 5.05 -7.97
C ILE A 53 4.12 3.94 -9.02
N GLN A 54 4.74 4.10 -10.19
CA GLN A 54 4.77 3.03 -11.20
C GLN A 54 5.47 1.77 -10.69
N ALA A 55 6.62 1.93 -10.03
CA ALA A 55 7.35 0.81 -9.42
C ALA A 55 6.54 0.16 -8.28
N ASP A 56 5.79 0.94 -7.52
CA ASP A 56 4.93 0.44 -6.46
C ASP A 56 3.75 -0.38 -7.02
N LEU A 57 3.09 0.11 -8.08
CA LEU A 57 2.03 -0.64 -8.77
C LEU A 57 2.56 -1.95 -9.38
N GLU A 58 3.76 -1.94 -9.95
CA GLU A 58 4.43 -3.14 -10.44
C GLU A 58 4.74 -4.11 -9.29
N MET A 59 5.25 -3.60 -8.17
CA MET A 59 5.57 -4.40 -6.99
C MET A 59 4.31 -5.03 -6.39
N MET A 60 3.21 -4.27 -6.27
CA MET A 60 1.93 -4.76 -5.76
C MET A 60 1.32 -5.84 -6.66
N ARG A 61 1.49 -5.74 -7.99
CA ARG A 61 1.08 -6.79 -8.93
C ARG A 61 1.93 -8.06 -8.83
N SER A 62 3.20 -7.92 -8.45
CA SER A 62 4.13 -9.04 -8.40
C SER A 62 3.86 -9.97 -7.21
N ASN A 63 4.39 -11.19 -7.30
CA ASN A 63 4.38 -12.16 -6.20
C ASN A 63 5.46 -11.88 -5.14
N LYS A 64 6.32 -10.87 -5.31
CA LYS A 64 7.46 -10.59 -4.41
C LYS A 64 7.03 -10.19 -3.00
N LEU A 65 5.85 -9.58 -2.86
CA LEU A 65 5.26 -9.18 -1.58
C LEU A 65 4.13 -10.11 -1.13
N GLY A 66 3.77 -11.12 -1.94
CA GLY A 66 2.61 -11.97 -1.70
C GLY A 66 1.25 -11.28 -1.88
N TYR A 67 1.22 -10.07 -2.44
CA TYR A 67 -0.02 -9.35 -2.74
C TYR A 67 -0.69 -9.87 -4.01
N GLU A 68 0.07 -9.97 -5.10
CA GLU A 68 -0.46 -10.37 -6.41
C GLU A 68 -1.72 -9.56 -6.80
N ALA A 69 -1.67 -8.27 -6.48
CA ALA A 69 -2.83 -7.40 -6.55
C ALA A 69 -3.36 -7.32 -7.99
N PRO A 70 -4.67 -7.54 -8.23
CA PRO A 70 -5.25 -7.61 -9.57
C PRO A 70 -5.47 -6.20 -10.16
N ILE A 71 -4.44 -5.36 -10.18
CA ILE A 71 -4.52 -3.98 -10.65
C ILE A 71 -4.62 -3.96 -12.18
N ILE A 72 -5.68 -3.38 -12.71
CA ILE A 72 -5.92 -3.19 -14.15
C ILE A 72 -6.00 -1.70 -14.50
N VAL A 73 -5.83 -1.40 -15.79
CA VAL A 73 -6.03 -0.05 -16.34
C VAL A 73 -7.25 -0.06 -17.24
N VAL A 74 -8.24 0.78 -16.94
CA VAL A 74 -9.44 1.00 -17.74
C VAL A 74 -9.39 2.37 -18.42
N ASP A 75 -10.08 2.51 -19.55
CA ASP A 75 -10.07 3.71 -20.41
C ASP A 75 -8.66 4.27 -20.67
N LYS A 76 -7.68 3.36 -20.84
CA LYS A 76 -6.25 3.63 -21.09
C LYS A 76 -5.49 4.39 -20.00
N LYS A 77 -6.13 4.87 -18.93
CA LYS A 77 -5.45 5.72 -17.92
C LYS A 77 -5.91 5.56 -16.47
N TYR A 78 -7.03 4.90 -16.20
CA TYR A 78 -7.56 4.80 -14.85
C TYR A 78 -7.21 3.46 -14.22
N TYR A 79 -6.56 3.51 -13.06
CA TYR A 79 -6.20 2.33 -12.29
C TYR A 79 -7.36 1.91 -11.39
N THR A 80 -7.58 0.60 -11.30
CA THR A 80 -8.54 0.00 -10.36
C THR A 80 -8.17 -1.47 -10.13
N TYR A 81 -8.73 -2.12 -9.12
CA TYR A 81 -8.67 -3.57 -9.01
C TYR A 81 -9.63 -4.25 -9.99
N ALA A 82 -9.28 -5.41 -10.52
CA ALA A 82 -10.19 -6.25 -11.30
C ALA A 82 -11.22 -6.93 -10.38
N ASP A 83 -10.77 -7.42 -9.22
CA ASP A 83 -11.63 -7.91 -8.16
C ASP A 83 -12.11 -6.73 -7.27
N LYS A 84 -13.42 -6.68 -7.00
CA LYS A 84 -14.05 -5.64 -6.17
C LYS A 84 -13.84 -5.86 -4.69
N ASN A 85 -13.56 -7.09 -4.27
CA ASN A 85 -13.38 -7.46 -2.85
C ASN A 85 -11.91 -7.55 -2.44
N TYR A 86 -10.99 -7.39 -3.40
CA TYR A 86 -9.56 -7.41 -3.14
C TYR A 86 -9.13 -6.22 -2.27
N SER A 87 -8.18 -6.50 -1.38
CA SER A 87 -7.48 -5.53 -0.56
C SER A 87 -6.15 -6.16 -0.15
N ILE A 88 -5.03 -5.42 -0.16
CA ILE A 88 -3.76 -5.95 0.36
C ILE A 88 -3.83 -6.31 1.85
N THR A 89 -4.83 -5.74 2.54
CA THR A 89 -5.12 -5.98 3.97
C THR A 89 -6.18 -7.06 4.22
N ASN A 90 -6.85 -7.57 3.17
CA ASN A 90 -7.83 -8.67 3.31
C ASN A 90 -7.17 -10.06 3.30
N SER A 91 -5.84 -10.15 3.17
CA SER A 91 -5.16 -11.43 3.29
C SER A 91 -5.36 -12.00 4.70
N PRO A 92 -5.69 -13.30 4.83
CA PRO A 92 -5.66 -13.96 6.13
C PRO A 92 -4.27 -13.74 6.72
N ILE A 93 -4.23 -13.24 7.96
CA ILE A 93 -3.01 -12.89 8.68
C ILE A 93 -1.95 -13.96 8.41
N THR A 94 -0.84 -13.57 7.79
CA THR A 94 0.19 -14.55 7.47
C THR A 94 0.85 -15.03 8.77
N GLN A 95 1.41 -16.24 8.78
CA GLN A 95 2.13 -16.75 9.95
C GLN A 95 3.24 -15.79 10.40
N GLN A 96 3.83 -15.07 9.45
CA GLN A 96 4.89 -14.10 9.70
C GLN A 96 4.35 -12.82 10.36
N ASP A 97 3.18 -12.34 9.94
CA ASP A 97 2.49 -11.22 10.60
C ASP A 97 2.07 -11.58 12.03
N MET A 98 1.59 -12.81 12.25
CA MET A 98 1.29 -13.34 13.60
C MET A 98 2.53 -13.32 14.50
N GLN A 99 3.70 -13.67 13.95
CA GLN A 99 4.95 -13.69 14.69
C GLN A 99 5.38 -12.28 15.11
N VAL A 100 5.33 -11.32 14.19
CA VAL A 100 5.65 -9.91 14.47
C VAL A 100 4.66 -9.31 15.48
N LEU A 101 3.37 -9.62 15.36
CA LEU A 101 2.35 -9.19 16.33
C LEU A 101 2.57 -9.79 17.71
N SER A 102 2.98 -11.07 17.78
CA SER A 102 3.33 -11.74 19.03
C SER A 102 4.56 -11.11 19.69
N GLU A 103 5.60 -10.81 18.91
CA GLU A 103 6.82 -10.15 19.40
C GLU A 103 6.51 -8.73 19.92
N ALA A 104 5.76 -7.94 19.16
CA ALA A 104 5.32 -6.61 19.57
C ALA A 104 4.47 -6.66 20.85
N SER A 105 3.55 -7.63 20.96
CA SER A 105 2.78 -7.87 22.20
C SER A 105 3.68 -8.27 23.37
N GLY A 106 4.75 -9.02 23.14
CA GLY A 106 5.72 -9.40 24.15
C GLY A 106 6.47 -8.19 24.71
N LEU A 107 6.95 -7.31 23.82
CA LEU A 107 7.61 -6.06 24.19
C LEU A 107 6.69 -5.12 24.99
N LEU A 108 5.43 -4.98 24.57
CA LEU A 108 4.45 -4.15 25.30
C LEU A 108 4.16 -4.68 26.72
N LYS A 109 4.19 -6.00 26.92
CA LYS A 109 4.07 -6.59 28.27
C LYS A 109 5.28 -6.28 29.13
N GLN A 110 6.49 -6.24 28.57
CA GLN A 110 7.71 -5.89 29.31
C GLN A 110 7.75 -4.41 29.71
N LEU A 111 7.17 -3.50 28.93
CA LEU A 111 7.11 -2.07 29.27
C LEU A 111 6.07 -1.72 30.35
N LYS A 112 5.12 -2.62 30.61
CA LYS A 112 4.14 -2.50 31.70
C LYS A 112 4.59 -3.18 33.00
N GLY A 113 5.83 -3.66 33.04
CA GLY A 113 6.51 -4.19 34.22
C GLY A 113 7.47 -3.18 34.83
#